data_AF-A0A239P1Y4-F1
#
_entry.id   AF-A0A239P1Y4-F1
#
_cell.length_a   1.000
_cell.length_b   1.000
_cell.length_c   1.000
_cell.angle_alpha   90.00
_cell.angle_beta   90.00
_cell.angle_gamma   90.00
#
_symmetry.space_group_name_H-M   'P 1'
#
loop_
_entity.id
_entity.type
_entity.pdbx_description
1 polymer ?
#
loop_
_entity_poly.entity_id
_entity_poly.type
_entity_poly.pdbx_seq_one_letter_code
_entity_poly.pdbx_strand_id
1 'polypeptide(L)' 'MTGPNREVSKMIRVFLLDDHEVVRRGVAALLSAEDDIEIVGEAG' A
#
# COMPACT_ATOMS: atom_id res chain seq x y z
N MET A 1 -35.02 -3.60 -4.22
CA MET A 1 -34.30 -2.32 -4.26
C MET A 1 -32.93 -2.56 -3.64
N THR A 2 -31.92 -2.77 -4.49
CA THR A 2 -30.55 -3.08 -4.09
C THR A 2 -29.94 -1.88 -3.36
N GLY A 3 -29.36 -2.12 -2.17
CA GLY A 3 -28.65 -1.08 -1.42
C GLY A 3 -27.44 -0.55 -2.21
N PRO A 4 -26.95 0.67 -1.91
CA PRO A 4 -25.85 1.27 -2.66
C PRO A 4 -24.60 0.41 -2.50
N ASN A 5 -24.19 -0.24 -3.58
CA ASN A 5 -22.89 -0.89 -3.70
C ASN A 5 -21.83 0.18 -3.46
N ARG A 6 -21.26 0.23 -2.26
CA ARG A 6 -20.10 1.07 -1.99
C ARG A 6 -18.89 0.34 -2.58
N GLU A 7 -18.74 0.39 -3.90
CA GLU A 7 -17.43 0.24 -4.53
C GLU A 7 -16.62 1.49 -4.19
N VAL A 8 -16.16 1.52 -2.95
CA VAL A 8 -15.00 2.34 -2.61
C VAL A 8 -13.85 1.50 -3.11
N SER A 9 -13.21 1.91 -4.21
CA SER A 9 -11.82 1.54 -4.46
C SER A 9 -11.06 1.93 -3.19
N LYS A 10 -10.83 0.96 -2.31
CA LYS A 10 -10.45 1.23 -0.93
C LYS A 10 -8.94 1.26 -0.89
N MET A 11 -8.38 2.43 -1.25
CA MET A 11 -6.93 2.65 -1.26
C MET A 11 -6.32 2.15 0.06
N ILE A 12 -5.42 1.18 -0.04
CA ILE A 12 -4.75 0.51 1.06
C ILE A 12 -3.51 1.34 1.41
N ARG A 13 -3.50 1.90 2.61
CA ARG A 13 -2.40 2.73 3.11
C ARG A 13 -1.40 1.88 3.85
N VAL A 14 -0.15 1.86 3.37
CA VAL A 14 0.91 0.99 3.87
C VAL A 14 2.07 1.81 4.43
N PHE A 15 2.56 1.42 5.61
CA PHE A 15 3.78 1.97 6.20
C PHE A 15 4.80 0.84 6.30
N LEU A 16 6.01 1.05 5.77
CA LEU A 16 7.04 0.02 5.71
C LEU A 16 7.98 0.12 6.92
N LEU A 17 8.18 -0.99 7.63
CA LEU A 17 9.13 -1.09 8.74
C LEU A 17 10.03 -2.29 8.52
N ASP A 18 11.31 -2.03 8.29
CA ASP A 18 12.34 -3.06 8.12
C ASP A 18 13.72 -2.44 8.41
N ASP A 19 14.56 -3.16 9.16
CA ASP A 19 15.91 -2.73 9.54
C ASP A 19 16.91 -2.79 8.36
N HIS A 20 16.51 -3.39 7.24
CA HIS A 20 17.33 -3.56 6.04
C HIS A 20 16.80 -2.73 4.88
N GLU A 21 17.58 -1.72 4.48
CA GLU A 21 17.27 -0.80 3.38
C GLU A 21 16.97 -1.51 2.05
N VAL A 22 17.65 -2.63 1.76
CA VAL A 22 17.45 -3.41 0.52
C VAL A 22 16.06 -4.04 0.47
N VAL A 23 15.60 -4.61 1.58
CA VAL A 23 14.28 -5.26 1.68
C VAL A 23 13.19 -4.20 1.51
N ARG A 24 13.31 -3.09 2.23
CA ARG A 24 12.34 -1.99 2.18
C ARG A 24 12.18 -1.40 0.78
N ARG A 25 13.28 -1.19 0.06
CA ARG A 25 13.25 -0.72 -1.33
C ARG A 25 12.60 -1.72 -2.28
N GLY A 26 12.90 -3.01 -2.11
CA GLY A 26 12.28 -4.07 -2.92
C GLY A 26 10.77 -4.17 -2.71
N VAL A 27 10.33 -4.13 -1.45
CA VAL A 27 8.91 -4.14 -1.08
C VAL A 27 8.19 -2.89 -1.56
N ALA A 28 8.80 -1.70 -1.40
CA ALA A 28 8.23 -0.45 -1.89
C ALA A 28 8.03 -0.47 -3.40
N ALA A 29 9.00 -0.97 -4.17
CA ALA A 29 8.90 -1.07 -5.62
C ALA A 29 7.78 -2.04 -6.06
N LEU A 30 7.63 -3.17 -5.37
CA LEU A 30 6.56 -4.13 -5.64
C LEU A 30 5.18 -3.54 -5.35
N LEU A 31 5.00 -2.93 -4.17
CA LEU A 31 3.72 -2.38 -3.76
C LEU A 31 3.30 -1.14 -4.56
N SER A 32 4.27 -0.36 -5.06
CA SER A 32 4.00 0.82 -5.89
C SER A 32 3.52 0.45 -7.30
N ALA A 33 3.56 -0.83 -7.68
CA ALA A 33 3.01 -1.30 -8.95
C ALA A 33 1.50 -1.59 -8.89
N GLU A 34 0.91 -1.61 -7.69
CA GLU A 34 -0.52 -1.87 -7.48
C GLU A 34 -1.31 -0.55 -7.46
N ASP A 35 -2.39 -0.47 -8.23
CA ASP A 35 -3.19 0.76 -8.38
C ASP A 35 -4.01 1.13 -7.13
N ASP A 36 -4.17 0.20 -6.19
CA ASP A 36 -4.93 0.38 -4.96
C ASP A 36 -4.06 0.56 -3.71
N ILE A 37 -2.75 0.72 -3.85
CA ILE A 37 -1.81 0.85 -2.72
C ILE A 37 -1.15 2.23 -2.67
N GLU A 38 -1.16 2.84 -1.48
CA GLU A 38 -0.48 4.08 -1.17
C GLU A 38 0.55 3.86 -0.04
N ILE A 39 1.83 4.08 -0.32
CA ILE A 39 2.88 4.06 0.70
C ILE A 39 2.88 5.41 1.42
N VAL A 40 2.53 5.40 2.71
CA VAL A 40 2.40 6.63 3.52
C VAL A 40 3.68 6.97 4.29
N GLY A 41 4.68 6.10 4.26
CA GLY A 41 5.97 6.32 4.90
C GLY A 41 6.79 5.04 5.05
N GLU A 42 8.04 5.23 5.44
CA GLU A 42 8.97 4.16 5.75
C GLU A 42 9.79 4.49 6.99
N ALA A 43 10.14 3.46 7.76
CA ALA A 43 11.11 3.52 8.85
C ALA A 43 11.99 2.25 8.86
N GLY A 44 13.13 2.36 9.54
CA GLY A 44 14.06 1.28 9.82
C GLY A 44 14.66 1.44 11.20
#